data_AF-A0A431W0S6-F1
#
_entry.id   AF-A0A431W0S6-F1
#
_cell.length_a   1.000
_cell.length_b   1.000
_cell.length_c   1.000
_cell.angle_alpha   90.00
_cell.angle_beta   90.00
_cell.angle_gamma   90.00
#
_symmetry.space_group_name_H-M   'P 1'
#
loop_
_entity.id
_entity.type
_entity.pdbx_description
1 polymer ?
#
loop_
_entity_poly.entity_id
_entity_poly.type
_entity_poly.pdbx_seq_one_letter_code
_entity_poly.pdbx_strand_id
1 'polypeptide(L)'
;MAELFNVLAGKSKDTFAIGGIDFYAAPLTIAEWSELATLPDDRLLDFLTAKLKARIKEPTKWSPDRITLGWLKQNLPQNMLGTVQYLLMHGKMPEPESGKP
;
A
#
# COMPACT_ATOMS: atom_id res chain seq x y z
N MET A 1 -3.64 -12.58 14.62
CA MET A 1 -4.85 -11.76 14.45
C MET A 1 -4.67 -10.31 14.92
N ALA A 2 -4.02 -10.04 16.06
CA ALA A 2 -3.82 -8.67 16.56
C ALA A 2 -2.77 -7.83 15.80
N GLU A 3 -1.77 -8.44 15.16
CA GLU A 3 -0.69 -7.67 14.52
C GLU A 3 -1.07 -7.04 13.17
N LEU A 4 -1.99 -7.66 12.41
CA LEU A 4 -2.46 -7.09 11.14
C LEU A 4 -3.26 -5.80 11.37
N PHE A 5 -4.00 -5.74 12.48
CA PHE A 5 -4.73 -4.56 12.89
C PHE A 5 -3.80 -3.47 13.39
N ASN A 6 -2.76 -3.77 14.18
CA ASN A 6 -1.86 -2.73 14.71
C ASN A 6 -0.97 -2.05 13.66
N VAL A 7 -0.60 -2.73 12.56
CA VAL A 7 0.11 -2.09 11.43
C VAL A 7 -0.82 -1.20 10.61
N LEU A 8 -2.11 -1.50 10.62
CA LEU A 8 -3.16 -0.85 9.84
C LEU A 8 -4.12 -0.02 10.73
N ALA A 9 -3.77 0.22 12.00
CA ALA A 9 -4.65 0.82 13.00
C ALA A 9 -4.56 2.34 12.94
N GLY A 10 -5.47 2.94 12.17
CA GLY A 10 -5.68 4.40 12.15
C GLY A 10 -6.52 4.91 10.99
N LYS A 11 -7.28 4.04 10.32
CA LYS A 11 -7.83 4.26 8.98
C LYS A 11 -9.20 4.92 9.00
N SER A 12 -9.33 6.10 8.37
CA SER A 12 -10.59 6.38 7.66
C SER A 12 -10.69 5.40 6.49
N LYS A 13 -11.83 5.32 5.81
CA LYS A 13 -11.98 4.51 4.57
C LYS A 13 -10.90 4.81 3.50
N ASP A 14 -10.19 5.94 3.66
CA ASP A 14 -9.36 6.57 2.67
C ASP A 14 -7.87 6.58 3.03
N THR A 15 -7.44 5.98 4.15
CA THR A 15 -6.02 5.96 4.55
C THR A 15 -5.52 4.59 5.02
N PHE A 16 -4.21 4.36 5.00
CA PHE A 16 -3.56 3.20 5.60
C PHE A 16 -2.12 3.47 6.04
N ALA A 17 -1.60 2.68 6.99
CA ALA A 17 -0.23 2.82 7.47
C ALA A 17 0.66 1.65 7.06
N ILE A 18 1.92 1.93 6.75
CA ILE A 18 3.00 0.94 6.61
C ILE A 18 4.23 1.50 7.33
N GLY A 19 4.83 0.74 8.25
CA GLY A 19 6.05 1.16 8.95
C GLY A 19 5.92 2.50 9.69
N GLY A 20 4.72 2.82 10.20
CA GLY A 20 4.45 4.08 10.90
C GLY A 20 4.22 5.31 10.01
N ILE A 21 4.17 5.14 8.68
CA ILE A 21 3.86 6.20 7.72
C ILE A 21 2.44 6.02 7.21
N ASP A 22 1.65 7.09 7.25
CA ASP A 22 0.28 7.12 6.73
C ASP A 22 0.25 7.48 5.24
N PHE A 23 -0.55 6.72 4.50
CA PHE A 23 -0.80 6.84 3.07
C PHE A 23 -2.29 7.00 2.80
N TYR A 24 -2.65 7.64 1.70
CA TYR A 24 -4.00 7.63 1.14
C TYR A 24 -4.26 6.31 0.42
N ALA A 25 -5.42 5.70 0.70
CA ALA A 25 -5.99 4.56 -0.03
C ALA A 25 -6.62 5.04 -1.35
N ALA A 26 -5.86 5.79 -2.16
CA ALA A 26 -6.34 6.28 -3.44
C ALA A 26 -6.14 5.20 -4.53
N PRO A 27 -7.18 4.83 -5.29
CA PRO A 27 -7.06 3.86 -6.36
C PRO A 27 -6.08 4.33 -7.44
N LEU A 28 -5.54 3.38 -8.20
CA LEU A 28 -4.73 3.66 -9.38
C LEU A 28 -5.58 4.37 -10.44
N THR A 29 -5.00 5.37 -11.09
CA THR A 29 -5.57 5.99 -12.29
C THR A 29 -5.56 5.00 -13.45
N ILE A 30 -6.32 5.28 -14.53
CA ILE A 30 -6.33 4.46 -15.74
C ILE A 30 -4.91 4.27 -16.32
N ALA A 31 -4.08 5.31 -16.28
CA ALA A 31 -2.70 5.24 -16.74
C ALA A 31 -1.84 4.32 -15.86
N GLU A 32 -1.97 4.42 -14.54
CA GLU A 32 -1.25 3.56 -13.59
C GLU A 32 -1.70 2.09 -13.69
N TRP A 33 -2.98 1.84 -14.02
CA TRP A 33 -3.50 0.51 -14.30
C TRP A 33 -2.86 -0.12 -15.54
N SER A 34 -2.77 0.63 -16.63
CA SER A 34 -2.10 0.16 -17.85
C SER A 34 -0.60 -0.09 -17.63
N GLU A 35 0.05 0.76 -16.83
CA GLU A 35 1.44 0.54 -16.41
C GLU A 35 1.57 -0.77 -15.64
N LEU A 36 0.72 -1.02 -14.63
CA LEU A 36 0.72 -2.27 -13.86
C LEU A 36 0.45 -3.50 -14.72
N ALA A 37 -0.50 -3.43 -15.66
CA ALA A 37 -0.88 -4.55 -16.51
C ALA A 37 0.21 -4.99 -17.51
N THR A 38 1.15 -4.09 -17.82
CA THR A 38 2.26 -4.34 -18.74
C THR A 38 3.60 -4.51 -18.00
N LEU A 39 3.57 -4.40 -16.67
CA LEU A 39 4.75 -4.42 -15.82
C LEU A 39 5.26 -5.86 -15.63
N PRO A 40 6.58 -6.10 -15.79
CA PRO A 40 7.21 -7.34 -15.36
C PRO A 40 7.08 -7.58 -13.85
N ASP A 41 6.89 -8.83 -13.43
CA ASP A 41 6.69 -9.21 -12.02
C ASP A 41 7.84 -8.76 -11.10
N ASP A 42 9.08 -8.78 -11.59
CA ASP A 42 10.27 -8.36 -10.84
C ASP A 42 10.31 -6.84 -10.57
N ARG A 43 9.49 -6.07 -11.28
CA ARG A 43 9.37 -4.60 -11.16
C ARG A 43 8.19 -4.17 -10.30
N LEU A 44 7.34 -5.11 -9.84
CA LEU A 44 6.15 -4.81 -9.03
C LEU A 44 6.50 -4.01 -7.77
N LEU A 45 7.57 -4.38 -7.07
CA LEU A 45 7.97 -3.66 -5.85
C LEU A 45 8.47 -2.24 -6.14
N ASP A 46 9.15 -2.02 -7.27
CA ASP A 46 9.58 -0.68 -7.69
C ASP A 46 8.36 0.20 -8.02
N PHE A 47 7.39 -0.36 -8.73
CA PHE A 47 6.11 0.30 -9.02
C PHE A 47 5.36 0.68 -7.75
N LEU A 48 5.18 -0.28 -6.83
CA LEU A 48 4.52 -0.04 -5.54
C LEU A 48 5.23 1.05 -4.73
N THR A 49 6.56 1.03 -4.69
CA THR A 49 7.36 2.07 -4.02
C THR A 49 7.06 3.45 -4.60
N ALA A 50 7.07 3.60 -5.93
CA ALA A 50 6.75 4.85 -6.60
C ALA A 50 5.31 5.33 -6.32
N LYS A 51 4.35 4.40 -6.31
CA LYS A 51 2.93 4.74 -6.07
C LYS A 51 2.66 5.12 -4.62
N LEU A 52 3.36 4.51 -3.67
CA LEU A 52 3.29 4.87 -2.25
C LEU A 52 3.87 6.25 -1.98
N LYS A 53 4.98 6.63 -2.62
CA LYS A 53 5.55 7.99 -2.51
C LYS A 53 4.54 9.08 -2.85
N ALA A 54 3.76 8.88 -3.92
CA ALA A 54 2.74 9.83 -4.36
C ALA A 54 1.50 9.88 -3.44
N ARG A 55 1.37 8.92 -2.51
CA ARG A 55 0.20 8.73 -1.65
C ARG A 55 0.49 9.04 -0.18
N ILE A 56 1.65 9.61 0.15
CA ILE A 56 1.97 10.01 1.53
C ILE A 56 0.97 11.07 2.01
N LYS A 57 0.36 10.85 3.18
CA LYS A 57 -0.66 11.75 3.73
C LYS A 57 -0.09 13.07 4.23
N GLU A 58 1.06 13.00 4.91
CA GLU A 58 1.76 14.15 5.49
C GLU A 58 3.16 14.31 4.87
N PRO A 59 3.27 14.75 3.60
CA PRO A 59 4.56 14.82 2.89
C PRO A 59 5.55 15.83 3.50
N THR A 60 5.06 16.79 4.29
CA THR A 60 5.89 17.74 5.05
C THR A 60 6.51 17.11 6.30
N LYS A 61 5.92 16.04 6.83
CA LYS A 61 6.42 15.27 7.99
C LYS A 61 7.22 14.05 7.56
N TRP A 62 6.79 13.43 6.45
CA TRP A 62 7.38 12.23 5.89
C TRP A 62 7.90 12.51 4.49
N SER A 63 9.22 12.67 4.35
CA SER A 63 9.83 12.85 3.03
C SER A 63 9.60 11.60 2.16
N PRO A 64 9.15 11.76 0.90
CA PRO A 64 9.03 10.66 -0.07
C PRO A 64 10.30 9.85 -0.27
N ASP A 65 11.47 10.45 -0.04
CA ASP A 65 12.77 9.77 -0.17
C ASP A 65 12.99 8.66 0.86
N ARG A 66 12.22 8.68 1.97
CA ARG A 66 12.23 7.60 2.97
C ARG A 66 11.60 6.32 2.44
N ILE A 67 10.68 6.42 1.48
CA ILE A 67 9.99 5.27 0.88
C ILE A 67 10.88 4.69 -0.23
N THR A 68 11.87 3.90 0.15
CA THR A 68 12.75 3.19 -0.78
C THR A 68 12.30 1.75 -0.96
N LEU A 69 12.81 1.07 -2.00
CA LEU A 69 12.60 -0.37 -2.18
C LEU A 69 13.09 -1.16 -0.95
N GLY A 70 14.23 -0.76 -0.37
CA GLY A 70 14.78 -1.37 0.85
C GLY A 70 13.85 -1.18 2.04
N TRP A 71 13.34 0.04 2.23
CA TRP A 71 12.35 0.34 3.26
C TRP A 71 11.06 -0.48 3.07
N LEU A 72 10.57 -0.60 1.83
CA LEU A 72 9.37 -1.37 1.51
C LEU A 72 9.58 -2.85 1.84
N LYS A 73 10.70 -3.45 1.44
CA LYS A 73 11.02 -4.85 1.76
C LYS A 73 11.15 -5.10 3.28
N GLN A 74 11.57 -4.11 4.05
CA GLN A 74 11.70 -4.21 5.51
C GLN A 74 10.37 -4.02 6.25
N ASN A 75 9.49 -3.15 5.74
CA ASN A 75 8.28 -2.73 6.44
C ASN A 75 6.99 -3.32 5.87
N LEU A 76 7.04 -3.92 4.67
CA LEU A 76 5.93 -4.61 4.04
C LEU A 76 6.19 -6.12 4.03
N PRO A 77 5.60 -6.87 4.97
CA PRO A 77 5.61 -8.32 4.94
C PRO A 77 5.08 -8.87 3.61
N GLN A 78 5.66 -9.97 3.11
CA GLN A 78 5.27 -10.54 1.82
C GLN A 78 3.79 -10.96 1.77
N ASN A 79 3.22 -11.39 2.90
CA ASN A 79 1.79 -11.70 3.02
C ASN A 79 0.87 -10.46 2.96
N MET A 80 1.41 -9.24 3.14
CA MET A 80 0.65 -8.00 3.00
C MET A 80 0.74 -7.39 1.59
N LEU A 81 1.61 -7.91 0.73
CA LEU A 81 1.84 -7.37 -0.62
C LEU A 81 0.55 -7.40 -1.46
N GLY A 82 -0.19 -8.50 -1.43
CA GLY A 82 -1.49 -8.62 -2.11
C GLY A 82 -2.55 -7.66 -1.53
N THR A 83 -2.50 -7.36 -0.23
CA THR A 83 -3.41 -6.40 0.42
C THR A 83 -3.12 -4.97 -0.03
N VAL A 84 -1.84 -4.59 -0.13
CA VAL A 84 -1.44 -3.27 -0.63
C VAL A 84 -1.81 -3.12 -2.11
N GLN A 85 -1.57 -4.17 -2.91
CA GLN A 85 -1.96 -4.18 -4.31
C GLN A 85 -3.49 -4.02 -4.46
N TYR A 86 -4.29 -4.76 -3.68
CA TYR A 86 -5.74 -4.62 -3.67
C TYR A 86 -6.19 -3.21 -3.27
N LEU A 87 -5.60 -2.64 -2.21
CA LEU A 87 -5.87 -1.28 -1.76
C LEU A 87 -5.62 -0.26 -2.87
N LEU A 88 -4.50 -0.39 -3.59
CA LEU A 88 -4.17 0.50 -4.70
C LEU A 88 -5.09 0.25 -5.91
N MET A 89 -5.57 -0.96 -6.14
CA MET A 89 -6.48 -1.24 -7.26
C MET A 89 -7.90 -0.74 -7.00
N HIS A 90 -8.39 -0.87 -5.77
CA HIS A 90 -9.80 -0.66 -5.43
C HIS A 90 -10.07 0.56 -4.53
N GLY A 91 -9.03 1.19 -3.99
CA GLY A 91 -9.16 2.34 -3.10
C GLY A 91 -9.80 2.01 -1.75
N LYS A 92 -9.89 0.73 -1.39
CA LYS A 92 -10.50 0.26 -0.15
C LYS A 92 -9.79 -0.98 0.37
N MET A 93 -9.90 -1.21 1.67
CA MET A 93 -9.43 -2.46 2.28
C MET A 93 -10.18 -3.65 1.68
N PRO A 94 -9.50 -4.78 1.41
CA PRO A 94 -10.19 -6.01 1.12
C PRO A 94 -11.09 -6.35 2.30
N GLU A 95 -12.34 -6.71 2.02
CA GLU A 95 -13.23 -7.19 3.05
C GLU A 95 -12.56 -8.43 3.67
N PRO A 96 -12.45 -8.52 5.00
CA PRO A 96 -11.97 -9.74 5.62
C PRO A 96 -12.88 -10.85 5.10
N GLU A 97 -12.30 -11.88 4.49
CA GLU A 97 -13.04 -13.07 4.09
C GLU A 97 -13.88 -13.46 5.30
N SER A 98 -15.20 -13.29 5.18
CA SER A 98 -16.11 -13.62 6.25
C SER A 98 -16.01 -15.12 6.38
N GLY A 99 -15.15 -15.58 7.27
CA GLY A 99 -15.08 -16.94 7.73
C GLY A 99 -16.50 -17.33 8.10
N LYS A 100 -17.15 -18.09 7.21
CA LYS A 100 -18.37 -18.78 7.57
C LYS A 100 -17.98 -19.70 8.75
N PRO A 101 -18.69 -19.62 9.87
CA PRO A 101 -18.54 -20.61 10.93
C PRO A 101 -18.85 -22.02 10.40
#